data_AF-E0WT37-F1
#
_entry.id   AF-E0WT37-F1
#
_cell.length_a   1.000
_cell.length_b   1.000
_cell.length_c   1.000
_cell.angle_alpha   90.00
_cell.angle_beta   90.00
_cell.angle_gamma   90.00
#
_symmetry.space_group_name_H-M   'P 1'
#
loop_
_entity.id
_entity.type
_entity.pdbx_description
1 polymer ?
#
loop_
_entity_poly.entity_id
_entity_poly.type
_entity_poly.pdbx_seq_one_letter_code
_entity_poly.pdbx_strand_id
1 'polypeptide(L)'
;MAAEDWMQEYEIRDSKPETVRNQLPWYAHFHYKQEADPFERFSQAHLKRGSQRRKGARTQATQEQQGTQIEPILRNAIPPVLAQDIFRNIQ
;
A
#
# COMPACT_ATOMS: atom_id res chain seq x y z
N MET A 1 0.41 23.46 -4.28
CA MET A 1 0.88 22.58 -3.18
C MET A 1 0.15 21.27 -3.37
N ALA A 2 0.85 20.17 -3.69
CA ALA A 2 0.20 18.86 -3.76
C ALA A 2 -0.36 18.56 -2.37
N ALA A 3 -1.66 18.21 -2.28
CA ALA A 3 -2.27 17.84 -1.02
C ALA A 3 -1.39 16.80 -0.33
N GLU A 4 -1.07 17.04 0.93
CA GLU A 4 -0.23 16.16 1.73
C GLU A 4 -0.89 14.78 1.76
N ASP A 5 -0.28 13.84 1.05
CA ASP A 5 -0.77 12.47 0.91
C ASP A 5 -0.17 11.67 2.07
N TRP A 6 -0.71 11.88 3.27
CA TRP A 6 -0.25 11.16 4.45
C TRP A 6 -0.66 9.69 4.32
N MET A 7 0.26 8.79 4.59
CA MET A 7 0.08 7.36 4.32
C MET A 7 0.30 6.55 5.58
N GLN A 8 -0.71 5.77 5.96
CA GLN A 8 -0.59 4.70 6.94
C GLN A 8 -0.28 3.38 6.23
N GLU A 9 0.60 2.57 6.80
CA GLU A 9 1.01 1.30 6.22
C GLU A 9 0.86 0.17 7.24
N TYR A 10 0.25 -0.95 6.80
CA TYR A 10 0.20 -2.20 7.55
C TYR A 10 0.99 -3.28 6.81
N GLU A 11 1.84 -4.01 7.54
CA GLU A 11 2.51 -5.20 7.03
C GLU A 11 1.65 -6.44 7.29
N ILE A 12 1.36 -7.20 6.24
CA ILE A 12 0.57 -8.42 6.30
C ILE A 12 1.50 -9.62 6.23
N ARG A 13 1.54 -10.40 7.31
CA ARG A 13 2.34 -11.62 7.44
C ARG A 13 1.45 -12.85 7.44
N ASP A 14 1.94 -13.92 6.84
CA ASP A 14 1.30 -15.23 6.97
C ASP A 14 1.38 -15.76 8.41
N SER A 15 0.30 -16.38 8.86
CA SER A 15 0.17 -16.93 10.23
C SER A 15 1.00 -18.21 10.43
N LYS A 16 1.42 -18.87 9.35
CA LYS A 16 2.28 -20.07 9.36
C LYS A 16 3.61 -19.80 8.67
N PRO A 17 4.50 -18.99 9.28
CA PRO A 17 5.74 -18.52 8.65
C PRO A 17 6.68 -19.67 8.27
N GLU A 18 6.57 -20.83 8.93
CA GLU A 18 7.36 -22.04 8.64
C GLU A 18 7.09 -22.64 7.25
N THR A 19 5.88 -22.46 6.72
CA THR A 19 5.49 -22.93 5.37
C THR A 19 5.80 -21.91 4.27
N VAL A 20 6.14 -20.69 4.66
CA VAL A 20 6.34 -19.52 3.78
C VAL A 20 7.75 -18.94 3.98
N ARG A 21 8.74 -19.82 4.22
CA ARG A 21 10.14 -19.40 4.29
C ARG A 21 10.51 -18.69 2.98
N ASN A 22 10.87 -17.40 3.10
CA ASN A 22 11.39 -16.51 2.04
C ASN A 22 10.37 -15.75 1.17
N GLN A 23 9.07 -15.68 1.49
CA GLN A 23 8.20 -14.70 0.81
C GLN A 23 8.24 -13.35 1.54
N LEU A 24 8.48 -12.28 0.77
CA LEU A 24 8.32 -10.91 1.29
C LEU A 24 6.84 -10.69 1.66
N PRO A 25 6.55 -10.02 2.78
CA PRO A 25 5.18 -9.75 3.19
C PRO A 25 4.46 -8.86 2.17
N TRP A 26 3.13 -8.86 2.26
CA TRP A 26 2.30 -7.88 1.57
C TRP A 26 2.16 -6.63 2.43
N TYR A 27 1.87 -5.49 1.81
CA TYR A 27 1.68 -4.22 2.50
C TYR A 27 0.37 -3.58 2.06
N ALA A 28 -0.47 -3.21 3.03
CA ALA A 28 -1.68 -2.42 2.81
C ALA A 28 -1.37 -0.95 3.10
N HIS A 29 -1.67 -0.08 2.13
CA HIS A 29 -1.43 1.36 2.23
C HIS A 29 -2.77 2.08 2.24
N PHE A 30 -2.95 2.97 3.21
CA PHE A 30 -4.10 3.85 3.35
C PHE A 30 -3.65 5.30 3.22
N HIS A 31 -4.23 6.00 2.27
CA HIS A 31 -3.89 7.38 1.93
C HIS A 31 -4.92 8.34 2.54
N TYR A 32 -4.48 9.35 3.26
CA TYR A 32 -5.30 10.33 3.95
C TYR A 32 -4.88 11.75 3.57
N LYS A 33 -5.74 12.71 3.88
CA LYS A 33 -5.41 14.12 3.68
C LYS A 33 -4.47 14.63 4.78
N GLN A 34 -4.60 14.09 5.99
CA GLN A 34 -3.82 14.46 7.17
C GLN A 34 -3.57 13.24 8.05
N GLU A 35 -2.51 13.27 8.85
CA GLU A 35 -2.18 12.22 9.83
C GLU A 35 -3.27 12.00 10.89
N ALA A 36 -3.94 13.08 11.29
CA ALA A 36 -4.99 13.03 12.31
C ALA A 36 -6.36 12.59 11.76
N ASP A 37 -6.47 12.28 10.46
CA ASP A 37 -7.74 11.79 9.91
C ASP A 37 -8.08 10.41 10.53
N PRO A 38 -9.33 10.20 10.97
CA PRO A 38 -9.76 8.90 11.45
C PRO A 38 -9.67 7.84 10.34
N PHE A 39 -9.51 6.57 10.73
CA PHE A 39 -9.29 5.46 9.81
C PHE A 39 -10.31 5.42 8.66
N GLU A 40 -11.59 5.68 8.92
CA GLU A 40 -12.66 5.61 7.92
C GLU A 40 -12.58 6.70 6.82
N ARG A 41 -11.68 7.69 6.97
CA ARG A 41 -11.54 8.83 6.06
C ARG A 41 -10.38 8.70 5.06
N PHE A 42 -9.81 7.51 4.89
CA PHE A 42 -8.87 7.30 3.81
C PHE A 42 -9.51 7.64 2.45
N SER A 43 -8.74 8.27 1.58
CA SER A 43 -9.13 8.63 0.21
C SER A 43 -8.87 7.49 -0.78
N GLN A 44 -7.86 6.67 -0.51
CA GLN A 44 -7.49 5.50 -1.29
C GLN A 44 -6.90 4.42 -0.38
N ALA A 45 -7.20 3.15 -0.69
CA ALA A 45 -6.56 2.01 -0.06
C ALA A 45 -6.14 0.98 -1.10
N HIS A 46 -4.89 0.50 -1.05
CA HIS A 46 -4.41 -0.55 -1.93
C HIS A 46 -3.42 -1.50 -1.28
N LEU A 47 -3.31 -2.68 -1.86
CA LEU A 47 -2.36 -3.72 -1.49
C LEU A 47 -1.18 -3.77 -2.46
N LYS A 48 0.04 -3.92 -1.92
CA LYS A 48 1.27 -4.10 -2.68
C LYS A 48 2.04 -5.34 -2.22
N ARG A 49 2.72 -5.99 -3.16
CA ARG A 49 3.75 -7.00 -2.85
C ARG A 49 4.95 -6.32 -2.20
N GLY A 50 5.68 -7.03 -1.35
CA GLY A 50 6.86 -6.47 -0.67
C GLY A 50 7.93 -5.92 -1.62
N SER A 51 8.15 -6.54 -2.78
CA SER A 51 9.06 -6.03 -3.82
C SER A 51 8.61 -4.70 -4.46
N GLN A 52 7.33 -4.34 -4.30
CA GLN A 52 6.70 -3.15 -4.88
C GLN A 52 6.31 -2.09 -3.84
N ARG A 53 6.44 -2.37 -2.54
CA ARG A 53 6.07 -1.50 -1.39
C ARG A 53 6.37 -0.02 -1.65
N ARG A 54 7.62 0.29 -2.00
CA ARG A 54 8.14 1.65 -2.21
C ARG A 54 8.05 2.17 -3.65
N LYS A 55 7.49 1.40 -4.58
CA LYS A 55 7.33 1.81 -5.98
C LYS A 55 5.99 2.52 -6.17
N GLY A 56 6.00 3.71 -6.75
CA GLY A 56 4.80 4.55 -6.94
C GLY A 56 4.70 5.13 -8.35
N ALA A 57 3.71 6.00 -8.57
CA ALA A 57 3.55 6.70 -9.85
C ALA A 57 4.81 7.47 -10.25
N ARG A 58 5.48 8.11 -9.29
CA ARG A 58 6.78 8.79 -9.52
C ARG A 58 7.85 7.82 -10.02
N THR A 59 7.91 6.61 -9.47
CA THR A 59 8.86 5.57 -9.93
C THR A 59 8.60 5.18 -11.38
N GLN A 60 7.33 5.00 -11.76
CA GLN A 60 6.96 4.64 -13.14
C GLN A 60 7.25 5.80 -14.11
N ALA A 61 6.94 7.04 -13.73
CA ALA A 61 7.28 8.23 -14.52
C ALA A 61 8.80 8.39 -14.72
N THR A 62 9.60 8.09 -13.69
CA THR A 62 11.06 8.08 -13.81
C THR A 62 11.55 6.97 -14.75
N GLN A 63 10.97 5.76 -14.70
CA GLN A 63 11.30 4.67 -15.63
C GLN A 63 10.98 5.05 -17.08
N GLU A 64 9.81 5.65 -17.31
CA GLU A 64 9.40 6.20 -18.61
C GLU A 64 10.41 7.22 -19.14
N GLN A 65 10.79 8.20 -18.31
CA GLN A 65 11.75 9.24 -18.70
C GLN A 65 13.15 8.68 -19.00
N GLN A 66 13.55 7.61 -18.31
CA GLN A 66 14.84 6.95 -18.51
C GLN A 66 14.83 5.95 -19.67
N GLY A 67 13.71 5.80 -20.39
CA GLY A 67 13.57 4.82 -21.47
C GLY A 67 13.72 3.36 -20.99
N THR A 68 13.53 3.13 -19.69
CA THR A 68 13.65 1.80 -19.08
C THR A 68 12.29 1.10 -19.14
N GLN A 69 12.27 -0.23 -19.19
CA GLN A 69 11.04 -0.99 -19.13
C GLN A 69 10.24 -0.64 -17.86
N ILE A 70 9.01 -0.19 -18.06
CA ILE A 70 8.09 0.13 -16.97
C ILE A 70 7.63 -1.17 -16.33
N GLU A 71 7.89 -1.33 -15.04
CA GLU A 71 7.38 -2.48 -14.30
C GLU A 71 5.90 -2.22 -13.92
N PRO A 72 4.98 -3.14 -14.24
CA PRO A 72 3.61 -3.04 -13.77
C PRO A 72 3.56 -3.16 -12.24
N ILE A 73 3.08 -2.10 -11.57
CA ILE A 73 2.87 -2.11 -10.13
C ILE A 73 1.44 -2.60 -9.85
N LEU A 74 1.33 -3.73 -9.17
CA LEU A 74 0.04 -4.27 -8.77
C LEU A 74 -0.47 -3.47 -7.56
N ARG A 75 -1.65 -2.86 -7.70
CA ARG A 75 -2.33 -2.07 -6.66
C ARG A 75 -3.77 -2.53 -6.53
N ASN A 76 -3.98 -3.67 -5.90
CA ASN A 76 -5.33 -4.17 -5.69
C ASN A 76 -6.04 -3.23 -4.72
N ALA A 77 -7.17 -2.67 -5.14
CA ALA A 77 -7.97 -1.82 -4.27
C ALA A 77 -8.48 -2.62 -3.07
N ILE A 78 -8.46 -1.99 -1.89
CA ILE A 78 -9.08 -2.53 -0.69
C ILE A 78 -10.43 -1.81 -0.52
N PRO A 79 -11.58 -2.50 -0.68
CA PRO A 79 -12.89 -1.87 -0.53
C PRO A 79 -13.10 -1.35 0.90
N PRO A 80 -13.85 -0.24 1.09
CA PRO A 80 -14.01 0.33 2.43
C PRO A 80 -14.60 -0.57 3.50
N VAL A 81 -15.55 -1.42 3.14
CA VAL A 81 -16.13 -2.39 4.07
C VAL A 81 -15.05 -3.38 4.55
N LEU A 82 -14.24 -3.90 3.63
CA LEU A 82 -13.15 -4.83 3.96
C LEU A 82 -12.05 -4.16 4.78
N ALA A 83 -11.73 -2.90 4.45
CA ALA A 83 -10.76 -2.10 5.20
C ALA A 83 -11.17 -1.95 6.66
N GLN A 84 -12.44 -1.61 6.91
CA GLN A 84 -12.96 -1.42 8.26
C GLN A 84 -13.02 -2.74 9.04
N ASP A 85 -13.43 -3.84 8.40
CA ASP A 85 -13.53 -5.14 9.05
C ASP A 85 -12.17 -5.66 9.52
N ILE A 86 -11.14 -5.51 8.68
CA ILE A 86 -9.82 -6.09 8.96
C ILE A 86 -8.93 -5.14 9.75
N PHE A 87 -8.85 -3.85 9.39
CA PHE A 87 -7.76 -2.97 9.84
C PHE A 87 -8.15 -1.94 10.90
N ARG A 88 -9.44 -1.58 11.01
CA ARG A 88 -9.90 -0.49 11.89
C ARG A 88 -9.45 -0.61 13.34
N ASN A 89 -9.34 -1.85 13.84
CA ASN A 89 -9.02 -2.14 15.23
C ASN A 89 -7.58 -2.63 15.43
N ILE A 90 -6.73 -2.52 14.39
CA ILE A 90 -5.30 -2.85 14.46
C ILE A 90 -4.53 -1.59 14.83
N GLN A 91 -3.90 -1.61 16.01
CA GLN A 91 -3.00 -0.56 16.51
C GLN A 91 -1.55 -0.81 16.10
#